data_AF-A0A182HSA4-F1
#
_entry.id   AF-A0A182HSA4-F1
#
_cell.length_a   1.000
_cell.length_b   1.000
_cell.length_c   1.000
_cell.angle_alpha   90.00
_cell.angle_beta   90.00
_cell.angle_gamma   90.00
#
_symmetry.space_group_name_H-M   'P 1'
#
loop_
_entity.id
_entity.type
_entity.pdbx_description
1 polymer ?
#
loop_
_entity_poly.entity_id
_entity_poly.type
_entity_poly.pdbx_seq_one_letter_code
_entity_poly.pdbx_strand_id
1 'polypeptide(L)'
;MNKSYKTRPGASDGWWLCVLVPACYAATVWRPYQRAYDQHLPRDYKRTVIVTFGLLLQSLVIRGTVQSRWNRRQAVLLTLAAVVPLSWGLFLVCLKENVAFGGVSALLPIVLYDKLYHTVLRTIPKSFSYGEACVVVQGFVAFAYCALLQLPLATLLRPDAVYTEMQMIYCILQIGLVGIFLLACATYYCTWLRKTIPFLFALAVTTVLVALCPIGKLPAITRLVLFLVADGQTMITTGMYLALLLLTVSFVMWQFNYGRRTTTATRKVFHLLIVLVYGPGLWYQCRLLYLASGLMMAVLIVLEMARLIQLAPVASVLNTAVQLFIDEKDAGAIALTPIYLLVGCSLPLWLHPAPCDLTNSGGLQMLTLSAGVLSIGIGDTAASVAGYHFGRHKWHARTNKSVEGTVASVLLQALAIGALYHVGVIQLTVSRAAYAGIAVLVNALVESRTDQIDNLVLPLITYLILVSSC
;
A
#
# COMPACT_ATOMS: atom_id res chain seq x y z
N MET A 1 -3.01 -29.28 -14.53
CA MET A 1 -3.34 -27.85 -14.74
C MET A 1 -2.20 -27.22 -15.53
N ASN A 2 -2.41 -26.87 -16.80
CA ASN A 2 -1.44 -26.05 -17.54
C ASN A 2 -1.46 -24.63 -16.93
N LYS A 3 -0.61 -24.36 -15.93
CA LYS A 3 -0.51 -23.03 -15.34
C LYS A 3 0.07 -22.09 -16.41
N SER A 4 -0.77 -21.26 -17.02
CA SER A 4 -0.38 -20.28 -18.04
C SER A 4 0.61 -19.22 -17.53
N TYR A 5 0.81 -19.12 -16.21
CA TYR A 5 1.68 -18.13 -15.58
C TYR A 5 2.62 -18.78 -14.57
N LYS A 6 3.87 -18.31 -14.50
CA LYS A 6 4.85 -18.72 -13.50
C LYS A 6 4.62 -17.88 -12.24
N THR A 7 3.84 -18.39 -11.29
CA THR A 7 3.57 -17.72 -10.00
C THR A 7 4.75 -17.86 -9.03
N ARG A 8 4.72 -17.11 -7.92
CA ARG A 8 5.71 -17.22 -6.85
C ARG A 8 5.83 -18.66 -6.33
N PRO A 9 7.05 -19.24 -6.27
CA PRO A 9 7.25 -20.59 -5.78
C PRO A 9 6.95 -20.67 -4.28
N GLY A 10 6.45 -21.83 -3.83
CA GLY A 10 6.14 -22.08 -2.42
C GLY A 10 4.87 -21.40 -1.90
N ALA A 11 4.17 -20.62 -2.71
CA ALA A 11 2.91 -19.97 -2.36
C ALA A 11 1.71 -20.65 -3.03
N SER A 12 0.64 -20.80 -2.26
CA SER A 12 -0.69 -21.15 -2.74
C SER A 12 -1.23 -20.04 -3.65
N ASP A 13 -2.25 -20.37 -4.45
CA ASP A 13 -2.83 -19.45 -5.42
C ASP A 13 -3.38 -18.15 -4.76
N GLY A 14 -3.78 -18.20 -3.48
CA GLY A 14 -4.10 -17.01 -2.70
C GLY A 14 -5.37 -16.24 -3.10
N TRP A 15 -6.28 -16.83 -3.91
CA TRP A 15 -7.44 -16.12 -4.49
C TRP A 15 -8.31 -15.34 -3.50
N TRP A 16 -8.36 -15.73 -2.22
CA TRP A 16 -9.11 -15.01 -1.18
C TRP A 16 -8.62 -13.57 -0.96
N LEU A 17 -7.37 -13.27 -1.31
CA LEU A 17 -6.77 -11.94 -1.21
C LEU A 17 -7.49 -10.89 -2.07
N CYS A 18 -8.18 -11.30 -3.15
CA CYS A 18 -8.90 -10.36 -4.01
C CYS A 18 -10.07 -9.65 -3.32
N VAL A 19 -10.50 -10.15 -2.15
CA VAL A 19 -11.57 -9.57 -1.34
C VAL A 19 -11.04 -8.45 -0.44
N LEU A 20 -9.77 -8.45 -0.06
CA LEU A 20 -9.26 -7.60 1.02
C LEU A 20 -9.39 -6.10 0.72
N VAL A 21 -8.91 -5.63 -0.43
CA VAL A 21 -8.97 -4.20 -0.79
C VAL A 21 -10.43 -3.73 -0.93
N PRO A 22 -11.31 -4.41 -1.71
CA PRO A 22 -12.72 -4.06 -1.79
C PRO A 22 -13.43 -4.09 -0.42
N ALA A 23 -13.12 -5.08 0.43
CA ALA A 23 -13.71 -5.18 1.77
C ALA A 23 -13.29 -4.01 2.67
N CYS A 24 -12.03 -3.57 2.61
CA CYS A 24 -11.57 -2.40 3.38
C CYS A 24 -12.34 -1.13 2.99
N TYR A 25 -12.53 -0.89 1.69
CA TYR A 25 -13.34 0.22 1.19
C TYR A 25 -14.80 0.09 1.62
N ALA A 26 -15.41 -1.07 1.44
CA ALA A 26 -16.81 -1.32 1.78
C ALA A 26 -17.09 -1.21 3.29
N ALA A 27 -16.22 -1.75 4.14
CA ALA A 27 -16.35 -1.70 5.60
C ALA A 27 -16.32 -0.26 6.11
N THR A 28 -15.52 0.61 5.49
CA THR A 28 -15.48 2.05 5.79
C THR A 28 -16.84 2.75 5.52
N VAL A 29 -17.65 2.22 4.60
CA VAL A 29 -18.99 2.75 4.28
C VAL A 29 -20.09 2.13 5.17
N TRP A 30 -19.94 0.85 5.56
CA TRP A 30 -21.04 0.02 6.05
C TRP A 30 -21.58 0.42 7.42
N ARG A 31 -20.79 0.98 8.35
CA ARG A 31 -21.24 1.47 9.69
C ARG A 31 -20.34 2.59 10.23
N PRO A 32 -20.83 3.40 11.16
CA PRO A 32 -21.15 4.81 11.02
C PRO A 32 -19.95 5.79 11.00
N TYR A 33 -19.27 5.95 9.86
CA TYR A 33 -18.59 7.25 9.61
C TYR A 33 -19.61 8.41 9.73
N GLN A 34 -20.86 8.18 9.32
CA GLN A 34 -21.92 9.19 9.29
C GLN A 34 -22.66 9.45 10.62
N ARG A 35 -22.66 8.54 11.61
CA ARG A 35 -23.36 8.78 12.90
C ARG A 35 -22.44 9.23 14.03
N ALA A 36 -21.14 8.97 13.94
CA ALA A 36 -20.20 9.29 15.02
C ALA A 36 -19.39 10.58 14.79
N TYR A 37 -19.40 11.15 13.57
CA TYR A 37 -18.44 12.20 13.19
C TYR A 37 -19.03 13.46 12.55
N ASP A 38 -20.35 13.54 12.28
CA ASP A 38 -20.97 14.63 11.50
C ASP A 38 -20.30 14.94 10.14
N GLN A 39 -19.39 14.08 9.68
CA GLN A 39 -18.66 14.23 8.43
C GLN A 39 -19.29 13.37 7.33
N HIS A 40 -19.63 14.02 6.23
CA HIS A 40 -20.10 13.33 5.04
C HIS A 40 -18.90 12.69 4.34
N LEU A 41 -18.91 11.35 4.20
CA LEU A 41 -17.87 10.63 3.49
C LEU A 41 -17.67 11.23 2.07
N PRO A 42 -16.42 11.57 1.67
CA PRO A 42 -16.17 12.24 0.39
C PRO A 42 -16.78 11.47 -0.78
N ARG A 43 -17.38 12.20 -1.72
CA ARG A 43 -18.03 11.58 -2.89
C ARG A 43 -17.07 10.72 -3.70
N ASP A 44 -15.82 11.16 -3.84
CA ASP A 44 -14.77 10.39 -4.52
C ASP A 44 -14.48 9.06 -3.83
N TYR A 45 -14.50 9.02 -2.50
CA TYR A 45 -14.32 7.77 -1.76
C TYR A 45 -15.47 6.78 -2.04
N LYS A 46 -16.71 7.27 -2.04
CA LYS A 46 -17.89 6.45 -2.39
C LYS A 46 -17.82 5.91 -3.82
N ARG A 47 -17.29 6.69 -4.77
CA ARG A 47 -17.05 6.24 -6.15
C ARG A 47 -16.02 5.10 -6.18
N THR A 48 -14.91 5.25 -5.45
CA THR A 48 -13.87 4.22 -5.36
C THR A 48 -14.38 2.91 -4.72
N VAL A 49 -15.33 2.98 -3.79
CA VAL A 49 -15.98 1.78 -3.24
C VAL A 49 -16.72 0.99 -4.33
N ILE A 50 -17.47 1.68 -5.20
CA ILE A 50 -18.16 1.03 -6.32
C ILE A 50 -17.16 0.47 -7.34
N VAL A 51 -16.10 1.24 -7.65
CA VAL A 51 -15.03 0.78 -8.55
C VAL A 51 -14.40 -0.51 -8.03
N THR A 52 -13.97 -0.54 -6.76
CA THR A 52 -13.32 -1.71 -6.16
C THR A 52 -14.24 -2.91 -6.04
N PHE A 53 -15.55 -2.71 -5.86
CA PHE A 53 -16.54 -3.78 -6.00
C PHE A 53 -16.59 -4.34 -7.44
N GLY A 54 -16.54 -3.50 -8.46
CA GLY A 54 -16.40 -3.93 -9.86
C GLY A 54 -15.12 -4.74 -10.09
N LEU A 55 -14.00 -4.33 -9.47
CA LEU A 55 -12.74 -5.08 -9.55
C LEU A 55 -12.81 -6.45 -8.86
N LEU A 56 -13.56 -6.56 -7.76
CA LEU A 56 -13.82 -7.84 -7.09
C LEU A 56 -14.55 -8.81 -8.02
N LEU A 57 -15.62 -8.34 -8.65
CA LEU A 57 -16.38 -9.13 -9.63
C LEU A 57 -15.50 -9.53 -10.82
N GLN A 58 -14.67 -8.61 -11.33
CA GLN A 58 -13.72 -8.93 -12.39
C GLN A 58 -12.67 -9.95 -11.94
N SER A 59 -12.28 -9.96 -10.66
CA SER A 59 -11.37 -10.98 -10.13
C SER A 59 -11.94 -12.40 -10.25
N LEU A 60 -13.27 -12.56 -10.14
CA LEU A 60 -13.95 -13.83 -10.38
C LEU A 60 -13.90 -14.23 -11.86
N VAL A 61 -14.04 -13.27 -12.76
CA VAL A 61 -13.92 -13.49 -14.21
C VAL A 61 -12.53 -13.94 -14.61
N ILE A 62 -11.53 -13.25 -14.08
CA ILE A 62 -10.12 -13.58 -14.27
C ILE A 62 -9.83 -14.99 -13.73
N ARG A 63 -10.31 -15.32 -12.52
CA ARG A 63 -10.15 -16.66 -11.94
C ARG A 63 -10.76 -17.74 -12.85
N GLY A 64 -11.97 -17.53 -13.36
CA GLY A 64 -12.63 -18.44 -14.30
C GLY A 64 -11.79 -18.65 -15.57
N THR A 65 -11.22 -17.58 -16.10
CA THR A 65 -10.36 -17.62 -17.30
C THR A 65 -9.04 -18.34 -17.04
N VAL A 66 -8.36 -18.06 -15.93
CA VAL A 66 -7.10 -18.70 -15.54
C VAL A 66 -7.28 -20.20 -15.26
N GLN A 67 -8.43 -20.58 -14.71
CA GLN A 67 -8.80 -21.98 -14.47
C GLN A 67 -9.35 -22.69 -15.72
N SER A 68 -9.29 -22.04 -16.89
CA SER A 68 -9.83 -22.55 -18.17
C SER A 68 -11.31 -22.94 -18.10
N ARG A 69 -12.08 -22.34 -17.19
CA ARG A 69 -13.54 -22.48 -17.15
C ARG A 69 -14.19 -21.70 -18.27
N TRP A 70 -13.63 -20.54 -18.61
CA TRP A 70 -14.15 -19.63 -19.64
C TRP A 70 -13.08 -19.35 -20.70
N ASN A 71 -13.51 -19.35 -21.96
CA ASN A 71 -12.68 -18.88 -23.06
C ASN A 71 -12.65 -17.35 -23.09
N ARG A 72 -11.65 -16.75 -23.75
CA ARG A 72 -11.48 -15.29 -23.80
C ARG A 72 -12.74 -14.52 -24.25
N ARG A 73 -13.48 -15.07 -25.22
CA ARG A 73 -14.75 -14.47 -25.69
C ARG A 73 -15.83 -14.47 -24.60
N GLN A 74 -15.97 -15.57 -23.86
CA GLN A 74 -16.92 -15.69 -22.75
C GLN A 74 -16.53 -14.75 -21.60
N ALA A 75 -15.25 -14.64 -21.29
CA ALA A 75 -14.76 -13.72 -20.26
C ALA A 75 -15.05 -12.26 -20.61
N VAL A 76 -14.82 -11.84 -21.87
CA VAL A 76 -15.17 -10.50 -22.36
C VAL A 76 -16.68 -10.28 -22.30
N LEU A 77 -17.48 -11.25 -22.72
CA LEU A 77 -18.93 -11.17 -22.65
C LEU A 77 -19.41 -11.00 -21.20
N LEU A 78 -18.90 -11.80 -20.26
CA LEU A 78 -19.26 -11.70 -18.84
C LEU A 78 -18.83 -10.36 -18.23
N THR A 79 -17.66 -9.85 -18.63
CA THR A 79 -17.18 -8.52 -18.22
C THR A 79 -18.16 -7.43 -18.69
N LEU A 80 -18.48 -7.40 -19.98
CA LEU A 80 -19.29 -6.34 -20.58
C LEU A 80 -20.80 -6.46 -20.31
N ALA A 81 -21.32 -7.67 -20.18
CA ALA A 81 -22.75 -7.93 -20.00
C ALA A 81 -23.19 -8.07 -18.54
N ALA A 82 -22.27 -8.38 -17.61
CA ALA A 82 -22.60 -8.56 -16.20
C ALA A 82 -21.81 -7.60 -15.28
N VAL A 83 -20.47 -7.62 -15.34
CA VAL A 83 -19.65 -6.89 -14.37
C VAL A 83 -19.77 -5.37 -14.54
N VAL A 84 -19.65 -4.87 -15.77
CA VAL A 84 -19.76 -3.44 -16.07
C VAL A 84 -21.17 -2.91 -15.81
N PRO A 85 -22.27 -3.54 -16.28
CA PRO A 85 -23.63 -3.06 -16.03
C PRO A 85 -24.00 -3.07 -14.55
N LEU A 86 -23.56 -4.07 -13.77
CA LEU A 86 -23.83 -4.12 -12.34
C LEU A 86 -23.13 -2.96 -11.61
N SER A 87 -21.86 -2.69 -11.93
CA SER A 87 -21.12 -1.57 -11.36
C SER A 87 -21.71 -0.22 -11.79
N TRP A 88 -22.10 -0.09 -13.06
CA TRP A 88 -22.77 1.09 -13.59
C TRP A 88 -24.12 1.36 -12.93
N GLY A 89 -24.93 0.32 -12.72
CA GLY A 89 -26.19 0.41 -11.98
C GLY A 89 -26.00 0.93 -10.57
N LEU A 90 -24.96 0.50 -9.86
CA LEU A 90 -24.63 1.04 -8.54
C LEU A 90 -24.26 2.53 -8.57
N PHE A 91 -23.53 3.00 -9.59
CA PHE A 91 -23.26 4.44 -9.74
C PHE A 91 -24.55 5.26 -9.91
N LEU A 92 -25.51 4.73 -10.67
CA LEU A 92 -26.79 5.40 -10.92
C LEU A 92 -27.70 5.37 -9.69
N VAL A 93 -27.86 4.20 -9.07
CA VAL A 93 -28.81 4.00 -7.96
C VAL A 93 -28.26 4.56 -6.64
N CYS A 94 -27.00 4.26 -6.30
CA CYS A 94 -26.45 4.62 -5.00
C CYS A 94 -25.90 6.05 -4.96
N LEU A 95 -25.28 6.53 -6.05
CA LEU A 95 -24.63 7.85 -6.09
C LEU A 95 -25.37 8.89 -6.94
N LYS A 96 -26.42 8.49 -7.67
CA LYS A 96 -27.17 9.36 -8.58
C LYS A 96 -26.24 10.11 -9.54
N GLU A 97 -25.19 9.43 -10.01
CA GLU A 97 -24.25 10.01 -10.96
C GLU A 97 -24.88 10.13 -12.36
N ASN A 98 -24.34 11.04 -13.16
CA ASN A 98 -24.71 11.15 -14.57
C ASN A 98 -24.49 9.79 -15.28
N VAL A 99 -25.44 9.41 -16.14
CA VAL A 99 -25.46 8.13 -16.86
C VAL A 99 -24.13 7.87 -17.60
N ALA A 100 -23.64 8.84 -18.36
CA ALA A 100 -22.39 8.71 -19.10
C ALA A 100 -21.17 8.62 -18.16
N PHE A 101 -21.11 9.49 -17.14
CA PHE A 101 -20.03 9.47 -16.17
C PHE A 101 -19.95 8.16 -15.39
N GLY A 102 -21.09 7.64 -14.92
CA GLY A 102 -21.19 6.35 -14.23
C GLY A 102 -20.78 5.19 -15.14
N GLY A 103 -21.15 5.23 -16.42
CA GLY A 103 -20.79 4.19 -17.39
C GLY A 103 -19.29 4.16 -17.65
N VAL A 104 -18.66 5.32 -17.88
CA VAL A 104 -17.20 5.44 -18.04
C VAL A 104 -16.46 5.05 -16.76
N SER A 105 -16.95 5.50 -15.60
CA SER A 105 -16.38 5.16 -14.29
C SER A 105 -16.47 3.69 -13.94
N ALA A 106 -17.45 2.96 -14.46
CA ALA A 106 -17.52 1.51 -14.33
C ALA A 106 -16.58 0.82 -15.34
N LEU A 107 -16.69 1.16 -16.63
CA LEU A 107 -16.00 0.45 -17.71
C LEU A 107 -14.47 0.59 -17.63
N LEU A 108 -13.97 1.82 -17.50
CA LEU A 108 -12.54 2.12 -17.63
C LEU A 108 -11.69 1.38 -16.58
N PRO A 109 -12.00 1.42 -15.26
CA PRO A 109 -11.21 0.71 -14.26
C PRO A 109 -11.26 -0.80 -14.42
N ILE A 110 -12.42 -1.37 -14.78
CA ILE A 110 -12.59 -2.83 -14.96
C ILE A 110 -11.70 -3.33 -16.11
N VAL A 111 -11.73 -2.64 -17.25
CA VAL A 111 -10.90 -3.00 -18.42
C VAL A 111 -9.41 -2.81 -18.12
N LEU A 112 -9.06 -1.71 -17.42
CA LEU A 112 -7.69 -1.46 -16.99
C LEU A 112 -7.18 -2.57 -16.07
N TYR A 113 -7.99 -2.98 -15.08
CA TYR A 113 -7.67 -4.06 -14.15
C TYR A 113 -7.42 -5.39 -14.86
N ASP A 114 -8.31 -5.80 -15.77
CA ASP A 114 -8.16 -7.04 -16.54
C ASP A 114 -6.84 -7.07 -17.35
N LYS A 115 -6.55 -5.97 -18.05
CA LYS A 115 -5.35 -5.83 -18.87
C LYS A 115 -4.08 -5.84 -18.01
N LEU A 116 -4.06 -5.04 -16.93
CA LEU A 116 -2.88 -4.93 -16.06
C LEU A 116 -2.61 -6.23 -15.30
N TYR A 117 -3.64 -6.92 -14.82
CA TYR A 117 -3.50 -8.18 -14.10
C TYR A 117 -2.75 -9.22 -14.93
N HIS A 118 -3.18 -9.43 -16.18
CA HIS A 118 -2.51 -10.35 -17.09
C HIS A 118 -1.13 -9.84 -17.53
N THR A 119 -0.94 -8.53 -17.64
CA THR A 119 0.37 -7.95 -17.98
C THR A 119 1.38 -8.22 -16.87
N VAL A 120 1.06 -7.88 -15.62
CA VAL A 120 1.93 -8.05 -14.44
C VAL A 120 2.39 -9.51 -14.28
N LEU A 121 1.46 -10.47 -14.39
CA LEU A 121 1.79 -11.89 -14.27
C LEU A 121 2.66 -12.43 -15.42
N ARG A 122 2.65 -11.78 -16.58
CA ARG A 122 3.50 -12.14 -17.73
C ARG A 122 4.87 -11.49 -17.66
N THR A 123 4.91 -10.21 -17.33
CA THR A 123 6.14 -9.40 -17.37
C THR A 123 7.03 -9.64 -16.17
N ILE A 124 6.47 -10.03 -15.02
CA ILE A 124 7.20 -10.19 -13.78
C ILE A 124 6.97 -11.61 -13.21
N PRO A 125 7.47 -12.66 -13.88
CA PRO A 125 7.25 -14.04 -13.45
C PRO A 125 7.88 -14.28 -12.06
N LYS A 126 7.31 -15.25 -11.33
CA LYS A 126 7.71 -15.71 -9.99
C LYS A 126 7.60 -14.68 -8.86
N SER A 127 7.10 -13.47 -9.13
CA SER A 127 7.04 -12.41 -8.11
C SER A 127 5.74 -12.41 -7.30
N PHE A 128 4.64 -12.89 -7.88
CA PHE A 128 3.32 -12.85 -7.26
C PHE A 128 2.64 -14.22 -7.27
N SER A 129 1.87 -14.52 -6.21
CA SER A 129 0.71 -15.41 -6.31
C SER A 129 -0.42 -14.74 -7.11
N TYR A 130 -1.47 -15.48 -7.46
CA TYR A 130 -2.64 -14.87 -8.13
C TYR A 130 -3.32 -13.85 -7.21
N GLY A 131 -3.47 -14.17 -5.92
CA GLY A 131 -4.03 -13.27 -4.93
C GLY A 131 -3.21 -12.01 -4.67
N GLU A 132 -1.88 -12.14 -4.57
CA GLU A 132 -0.98 -11.00 -4.37
C GLU A 132 -1.05 -10.03 -5.56
N ALA A 133 -1.09 -10.57 -6.79
CA ALA A 133 -1.31 -9.78 -7.99
C ALA A 133 -2.68 -9.08 -7.97
N CYS A 134 -3.73 -9.71 -7.47
CA CYS A 134 -5.04 -9.06 -7.32
C CYS A 134 -4.93 -7.81 -6.42
N VAL A 135 -4.34 -7.93 -5.24
CA VAL A 135 -4.24 -6.81 -4.29
C VAL A 135 -3.44 -5.64 -4.88
N VAL A 136 -2.29 -5.93 -5.49
CA VAL A 136 -1.43 -4.90 -6.11
C VAL A 136 -2.16 -4.18 -7.24
N VAL A 137 -2.77 -4.92 -8.17
CA VAL A 137 -3.39 -4.32 -9.35
C VAL A 137 -4.71 -3.64 -8.98
N GLN A 138 -5.49 -4.17 -8.03
CA GLN A 138 -6.66 -3.49 -7.48
C GLN A 138 -6.27 -2.15 -6.84
N GLY A 139 -5.24 -2.12 -6.00
CA GLY A 139 -4.72 -0.90 -5.39
C GLY A 139 -4.24 0.12 -6.42
N PHE A 140 -3.48 -0.33 -7.43
CA PHE A 140 -3.03 0.52 -8.52
C PHE A 140 -4.20 1.12 -9.32
N VAL A 141 -5.20 0.32 -9.68
CA VAL A 141 -6.36 0.78 -10.44
C VAL A 141 -7.21 1.76 -9.63
N ALA A 142 -7.38 1.51 -8.32
CA ALA A 142 -8.04 2.45 -7.43
C ALA A 142 -7.30 3.79 -7.36
N PHE A 143 -5.97 3.77 -7.21
CA PHE A 143 -5.12 4.96 -7.27
C PHE A 143 -5.25 5.69 -8.62
N ALA A 144 -5.14 4.98 -9.74
CA ALA A 144 -5.24 5.55 -11.08
C ALA A 144 -6.61 6.19 -11.32
N TYR A 145 -7.70 5.56 -10.87
CA TYR A 145 -9.04 6.12 -10.94
C TYR A 145 -9.15 7.44 -10.17
N CYS A 146 -8.67 7.48 -8.92
CA CYS A 146 -8.64 8.70 -8.12
C CYS A 146 -7.82 9.81 -8.78
N ALA A 147 -6.62 9.50 -9.27
CA ALA A 147 -5.75 10.46 -9.93
C ALA A 147 -6.37 11.02 -11.23
N LEU A 148 -7.05 10.17 -12.02
CA LEU A 148 -7.75 10.60 -13.24
C LEU A 148 -8.91 11.57 -12.96
N LEU A 149 -9.59 11.45 -11.82
CA LEU A 149 -10.67 12.35 -11.44
C LEU A 149 -10.15 13.66 -10.81
N GLN A 150 -9.12 13.56 -9.97
CA GLN A 150 -8.67 14.67 -9.13
C GLN A 150 -7.64 15.57 -9.83
N LEU A 151 -6.69 15.00 -10.58
CA LEU A 151 -5.61 15.78 -11.18
C LEU A 151 -6.10 16.81 -12.21
N PRO A 152 -6.95 16.47 -13.20
CA PRO A 152 -7.41 17.46 -14.17
C PRO A 152 -8.19 18.61 -13.50
N LEU A 153 -8.91 18.30 -12.42
CA LEU A 153 -9.61 19.31 -11.62
C LEU A 153 -8.63 20.23 -10.90
N ALA A 154 -7.56 19.65 -10.34
CA ALA A 154 -6.53 20.35 -9.58
C ALA A 154 -5.61 21.24 -10.44
N THR A 155 -5.35 20.83 -11.68
CA THR A 155 -4.32 21.45 -12.54
C THR A 155 -4.91 22.29 -13.69
N LEU A 156 -6.00 21.84 -14.32
CA LEU A 156 -6.51 22.43 -15.57
C LEU A 156 -7.85 23.14 -15.38
N LEU A 157 -8.80 22.54 -14.65
CA LEU A 157 -10.20 22.97 -14.68
C LEU A 157 -10.58 23.97 -13.59
N ARG A 158 -9.87 24.01 -12.44
CA ARG A 158 -10.18 24.92 -11.32
C ARG A 158 -8.92 25.53 -10.68
N PRO A 159 -8.12 26.32 -11.42
CA PRO A 159 -6.86 26.87 -10.90
C PRO A 159 -7.04 27.84 -9.72
N ASP A 160 -8.23 28.47 -9.59
CA ASP A 160 -8.56 29.39 -8.50
C ASP A 160 -9.20 28.71 -7.27
N ALA A 161 -9.38 27.39 -7.28
CA ALA A 161 -9.96 26.70 -6.13
C ALA A 161 -9.03 26.78 -4.91
N VAL A 162 -9.64 26.98 -3.74
CA VAL A 162 -8.94 26.88 -2.46
C VAL A 162 -8.83 25.40 -2.10
N TYR A 163 -7.60 24.89 -2.06
CA TYR A 163 -7.31 23.51 -1.67
C TYR A 163 -6.98 23.44 -0.18
N THR A 164 -7.54 22.44 0.50
CA THR A 164 -7.09 22.08 1.85
C THR A 164 -5.67 21.50 1.79
N GLU A 165 -4.94 21.54 2.89
CA GLU A 165 -3.58 20.97 2.96
C GLU A 165 -3.52 19.50 2.55
N MET A 166 -4.48 18.68 3.01
CA MET A 166 -4.55 17.28 2.63
C MET A 166 -4.81 17.08 1.13
N GLN A 167 -5.70 17.88 0.53
CA GLN A 167 -5.92 17.83 -0.92
C GLN A 167 -4.66 18.24 -1.70
N MET A 168 -3.90 19.23 -1.21
CA MET A 168 -2.63 19.60 -1.81
C MET A 168 -1.63 18.44 -1.75
N ILE A 169 -1.49 17.79 -0.58
CA ILE A 169 -0.62 16.63 -0.40
C ILE A 169 -1.03 15.48 -1.33
N TYR A 170 -2.32 15.19 -1.45
CA TYR A 170 -2.84 14.18 -2.37
C TYR A 170 -2.45 14.49 -3.82
N CYS A 171 -2.60 15.73 -4.26
CA CYS A 171 -2.24 16.15 -5.61
C CYS A 171 -0.73 16.02 -5.86
N ILE A 172 0.12 16.49 -4.93
CA ILE A 172 1.58 16.38 -5.03
C ILE A 172 1.99 14.92 -5.20
N LEU A 173 1.45 14.03 -4.36
CA LEU A 173 1.76 12.60 -4.43
C LEU A 173 1.22 11.93 -5.70
N GLN A 174 0.00 12.26 -6.12
CA GLN A 174 -0.57 11.73 -7.36
C GLN A 174 0.27 12.15 -8.57
N ILE A 175 0.66 13.42 -8.68
CA ILE A 175 1.53 13.91 -9.77
C ILE A 175 2.86 13.16 -9.75
N GLY A 176 3.51 13.05 -8.59
CA GLY A 176 4.78 12.36 -8.45
C GLY A 176 4.71 10.88 -8.85
N LEU A 177 3.75 10.13 -8.29
CA LEU A 177 3.59 8.70 -8.57
C LEU A 177 3.13 8.42 -10.01
N VAL A 178 2.27 9.26 -10.59
CA VAL A 178 1.93 9.18 -12.02
C VAL A 178 3.16 9.47 -12.88
N GLY A 179 3.98 10.46 -12.53
CA GLY A 179 5.25 10.73 -13.22
C GLY A 179 6.19 9.52 -13.22
N ILE A 180 6.39 8.89 -12.07
CA ILE A 180 7.20 7.67 -11.95
C ILE A 180 6.58 6.50 -12.73
N PHE A 181 5.25 6.34 -12.71
CA PHE A 181 4.57 5.33 -13.51
C PHE A 181 4.80 5.55 -15.02
N LEU A 182 4.70 6.79 -15.50
CA LEU A 182 4.97 7.12 -16.90
C LEU A 182 6.43 6.84 -17.27
N LEU A 183 7.38 7.14 -16.38
CA LEU A 183 8.80 6.79 -16.57
C LEU A 183 9.00 5.27 -16.64
N ALA A 184 8.33 4.51 -15.78
CA ALA A 184 8.38 3.04 -15.79
C ALA A 184 7.80 2.48 -17.10
N CYS A 185 6.65 2.98 -17.55
CA CYS A 185 6.06 2.62 -18.84
C CYS A 185 6.99 2.97 -20.01
N ALA A 186 7.57 4.17 -20.03
CA ALA A 186 8.51 4.59 -21.05
C ALA A 186 9.73 3.66 -21.09
N THR A 187 10.31 3.34 -19.93
CA THR A 187 11.46 2.43 -19.82
C THR A 187 11.12 0.98 -20.24
N TYR A 188 9.88 0.56 -20.00
CA TYR A 188 9.37 -0.74 -20.43
C TYR A 188 9.24 -0.81 -21.96
N TYR A 189 8.55 0.15 -22.58
CA TYR A 189 8.28 0.13 -24.03
C TYR A 189 9.49 0.57 -24.87
N CYS A 190 10.27 1.53 -24.40
CA CYS A 190 11.41 2.09 -25.13
C CYS A 190 12.73 1.51 -24.56
N THR A 191 13.24 0.47 -25.19
CA THR A 191 14.45 -0.24 -24.71
C THR A 191 15.72 0.62 -24.67
N TRP A 192 15.81 1.66 -25.51
CA TRP A 192 16.94 2.60 -25.52
C TRP A 192 17.03 3.43 -24.23
N LEU A 193 15.90 3.66 -23.54
CA LEU A 193 15.86 4.34 -22.24
C LEU A 193 16.48 3.50 -21.12
N ARG A 194 16.75 2.21 -21.32
CA ARG A 194 17.37 1.34 -20.31
C ARG A 194 18.89 1.56 -20.19
N LYS A 195 19.49 2.30 -21.13
CA LYS A 195 20.90 2.71 -21.05
C LYS A 195 21.06 3.81 -20.00
N THR A 196 22.22 3.87 -19.36
CA THR A 196 22.48 4.78 -18.23
C THR A 196 22.19 6.25 -18.53
N ILE A 197 22.79 6.82 -19.57
CA ILE A 197 22.62 8.25 -19.89
C ILE A 197 21.17 8.58 -20.30
N PRO A 198 20.53 7.83 -21.22
CA PRO A 198 19.11 8.03 -21.52
C PRO A 198 18.19 7.93 -20.31
N PHE A 199 18.41 6.95 -19.43
CA PHE A 199 17.59 6.78 -18.23
C PHE A 199 17.73 7.98 -17.28
N LEU A 200 18.96 8.43 -17.00
CA LEU A 200 19.22 9.58 -16.14
C LEU A 200 18.59 10.86 -16.71
N PHE A 201 18.69 11.05 -18.03
CA PHE A 201 18.04 12.17 -18.70
C PHE A 201 16.51 12.08 -18.57
N ALA A 202 15.91 10.92 -18.83
CA ALA A 202 14.47 10.72 -18.68
C ALA A 202 14.01 10.93 -17.23
N LEU A 203 14.75 10.42 -16.25
CA LEU A 203 14.48 10.64 -14.83
C LEU A 203 14.57 12.12 -14.45
N ALA A 204 15.57 12.85 -14.95
CA ALA A 204 15.71 14.28 -14.72
C ALA A 204 14.54 15.07 -15.33
N VAL A 205 14.17 14.76 -16.58
CA VAL A 205 13.01 15.37 -17.25
C VAL A 205 11.72 15.07 -16.49
N THR A 206 11.47 13.81 -16.11
CA THR A 206 10.30 13.45 -15.29
C THR A 206 10.28 14.22 -13.98
N THR A 207 11.42 14.34 -13.30
CA THR A 207 11.53 15.07 -12.02
C THR A 207 11.20 16.54 -12.19
N VAL A 208 11.73 17.19 -13.23
CA VAL A 208 11.44 18.60 -13.54
C VAL A 208 9.96 18.79 -13.90
N LEU A 209 9.39 17.92 -14.73
CA LEU A 209 7.98 18.00 -15.10
C LEU A 209 7.05 17.82 -13.89
N VAL A 210 7.35 16.87 -13.00
CA VAL A 210 6.61 16.67 -11.75
C VAL A 210 6.73 17.90 -10.85
N ALA A 211 7.94 18.43 -10.68
CA ALA A 211 8.19 19.58 -9.81
C ALA A 211 7.48 20.86 -10.28
N LEU A 212 7.46 21.09 -11.60
CA LEU A 212 6.85 22.26 -12.23
C LEU A 212 5.35 22.12 -12.49
N CYS A 213 4.77 20.94 -12.28
CA CYS A 213 3.34 20.72 -12.51
C CYS A 213 2.50 21.67 -11.64
N PRO A 214 1.59 22.47 -12.22
CA PRO A 214 0.84 23.47 -11.48
C PRO A 214 -0.22 22.81 -10.59
N ILE A 215 -0.31 23.25 -9.34
CA ILE A 215 -1.40 22.91 -8.40
C ILE A 215 -2.07 24.23 -8.00
N GLY A 216 -3.17 24.54 -8.68
CA GLY A 216 -3.70 25.90 -8.69
C GLY A 216 -2.70 26.88 -9.31
N LYS A 217 -2.40 27.98 -8.60
CA LYS A 217 -1.51 29.06 -9.08
C LYS A 217 -0.01 28.82 -8.89
N LEU A 218 0.38 27.84 -8.06
CA LEU A 218 1.78 27.59 -7.71
C LEU A 218 2.21 26.20 -8.20
N PRO A 219 3.48 26.02 -8.60
CA PRO A 219 3.99 24.71 -8.96
C PRO A 219 4.08 23.79 -7.74
N ALA A 220 4.03 22.48 -7.99
CA ALA A 220 4.06 21.45 -6.95
C ALA A 220 5.27 21.58 -6.02
N ILE A 221 6.45 21.92 -6.55
CA ILE A 221 7.67 22.10 -5.75
C ILE A 221 7.55 23.27 -4.76
N THR A 222 6.97 24.40 -5.18
CA THR A 222 6.79 25.54 -4.29
C THR A 222 5.80 25.19 -3.17
N ARG A 223 4.72 24.48 -3.48
CA ARG A 223 3.77 23.97 -2.47
C ARG A 223 4.44 23.01 -1.49
N LEU A 224 5.28 22.11 -1.98
CA LEU A 224 6.04 21.18 -1.16
C LEU A 224 7.00 21.91 -0.21
N VAL A 225 7.79 22.86 -0.73
CA VAL A 225 8.73 23.64 0.10
C VAL A 225 7.96 24.45 1.14
N LEU A 226 6.90 25.15 0.73
CA LEU A 226 6.04 25.91 1.65
C LEU A 226 5.48 25.02 2.76
N PHE A 227 5.01 23.82 2.44
CA PHE A 227 4.54 22.86 3.45
C PHE A 227 5.65 22.46 4.44
N LEU A 228 6.86 22.19 3.96
CA LEU A 228 7.97 21.74 4.81
C LEU A 228 8.48 22.83 5.76
N VAL A 229 8.39 24.11 5.37
CA VAL A 229 8.84 25.25 6.18
C VAL A 229 7.71 25.98 6.91
N ALA A 230 6.46 25.56 6.73
CA ALA A 230 5.30 26.24 7.30
C ALA A 230 5.29 26.20 8.84
N ASP A 231 5.76 25.11 9.44
CA ASP A 231 5.67 24.87 10.87
C ASP A 231 6.96 24.30 11.47
N GLY A 232 7.27 24.72 12.70
CA GLY A 232 8.47 24.30 13.43
C GLY A 232 8.47 22.82 13.76
N GLN A 233 7.32 22.23 14.11
CA GLN A 233 7.22 20.81 14.39
C GLN A 233 7.37 19.96 13.11
N THR A 234 6.84 20.44 11.98
CA THR A 234 7.08 19.82 10.67
C THR A 234 8.58 19.82 10.33
N MET A 235 9.29 20.93 10.54
CA MET A 235 10.75 20.99 10.31
C MET A 235 11.53 20.04 11.22
N ILE A 236 11.23 20.01 12.52
CA ILE A 236 11.88 19.12 13.50
C ILE A 236 11.64 17.65 13.12
N THR A 237 10.40 17.30 12.75
CA THR A 237 10.04 15.93 12.37
C THR A 237 10.69 15.53 11.04
N THR A 238 10.76 16.43 10.06
CA THR A 238 11.55 16.22 8.84
C THR A 238 13.03 15.97 9.17
N GLY A 239 13.61 16.75 10.08
CA GLY A 239 14.98 16.55 10.56
C GLY A 239 15.18 15.18 11.21
N MET A 240 14.24 14.74 12.04
CA MET A 240 14.24 13.40 12.64
C MET A 240 14.16 12.29 11.58
N TYR A 241 13.30 12.45 10.57
CA TYR A 241 13.20 11.50 9.47
C TYR A 241 14.50 11.42 8.65
N LEU A 242 15.14 12.57 8.39
CA LEU A 242 16.44 12.59 7.72
C LEU A 242 17.52 11.90 8.57
N ALA A 243 17.53 12.09 9.89
CA ALA A 243 18.44 11.39 10.79
C ALA A 243 18.20 9.87 10.80
N LEU A 244 16.94 9.42 10.83
CA LEU A 244 16.58 8.00 10.74
C LEU A 244 16.92 7.41 9.37
N LEU A 245 16.78 8.17 8.29
CA LEU A 245 17.21 7.77 6.95
C LEU A 245 18.73 7.59 6.90
N LEU A 246 19.49 8.54 7.45
CA LEU A 246 20.95 8.43 7.56
C LEU A 246 21.38 7.23 8.40
N LEU A 247 20.69 6.96 9.52
CA LEU A 247 20.90 5.76 10.33
C LEU A 247 20.63 4.48 9.53
N THR A 248 19.55 4.46 8.75
CA THR A 248 19.18 3.33 7.88
C THR A 248 20.25 3.07 6.83
N VAL A 249 20.70 4.12 6.14
CA VAL A 249 21.78 4.03 5.14
C VAL A 249 23.08 3.57 5.80
N SER A 250 23.43 4.12 6.97
CA SER A 250 24.63 3.73 7.71
C SER A 250 24.58 2.26 8.13
N PHE A 251 23.43 1.76 8.58
CA PHE A 251 23.22 0.35 8.91
C PHE A 251 23.38 -0.55 7.68
N VAL A 252 22.78 -0.16 6.54
CA VAL A 252 22.94 -0.89 5.27
C VAL A 252 24.39 -0.92 4.82
N MET A 253 25.10 0.21 4.89
CA MET A 253 26.52 0.30 4.52
C MET A 253 27.41 -0.50 5.48
N TRP A 254 27.11 -0.50 6.77
CA TRP A 254 27.80 -1.33 7.75
C TRP A 254 27.62 -2.82 7.45
N GLN A 255 26.39 -3.27 7.17
CA GLN A 255 26.10 -4.65 6.76
C GLN A 255 26.76 -5.02 5.43
N PHE A 256 26.75 -4.10 4.47
CA PHE A 256 27.44 -4.25 3.20
C PHE A 256 28.93 -4.52 3.41
N ASN A 257 29.59 -3.74 4.26
CA ASN A 257 31.02 -3.92 4.57
C ASN A 257 31.29 -5.19 5.39
N TYR A 258 30.34 -5.64 6.21
CA TYR A 258 30.49 -6.87 6.99
C TYR A 258 30.39 -8.14 6.13
N GLY A 259 29.72 -8.07 4.97
CA GLY A 259 29.76 -9.10 3.92
C GLY A 259 29.02 -10.41 4.24
N ARG A 260 28.30 -10.51 5.36
CA ARG A 260 27.52 -11.71 5.73
C ARG A 260 26.04 -11.54 5.39
N ARG A 261 25.42 -12.61 4.90
CA ARG A 261 23.97 -12.66 4.67
C ARG A 261 23.22 -12.41 5.98
N THR A 262 22.21 -11.55 5.94
CA THR A 262 21.48 -11.16 7.15
C THR A 262 20.55 -12.26 7.66
N THR A 263 20.42 -12.34 8.98
CA THR A 263 19.45 -13.22 9.64
C THR A 263 18.05 -12.61 9.59
N THR A 264 17.01 -13.43 9.80
CA THR A 264 15.62 -12.94 9.93
C THR A 264 15.50 -11.84 10.98
N ALA A 265 16.17 -11.98 12.13
CA ALA A 265 16.19 -10.97 13.18
C ALA A 265 16.86 -9.66 12.72
N THR A 266 17.96 -9.74 11.95
CA THR A 266 18.65 -8.56 11.40
C THR A 266 17.75 -7.79 10.43
N ARG A 267 16.92 -8.49 9.64
CA ARG A 267 15.94 -7.85 8.75
C ARG A 267 14.82 -7.13 9.50
N LYS A 268 14.53 -7.52 10.75
CA LYS A 268 13.56 -6.82 11.61
C LYS A 268 14.05 -5.47 12.11
N VAL A 269 15.33 -5.13 11.93
CA VAL A 269 15.82 -3.75 12.18
C VAL A 269 15.05 -2.74 11.34
N PHE A 270 14.72 -3.05 10.08
CA PHE A 270 13.88 -2.16 9.26
C PHE A 270 12.45 -2.04 9.78
N HIS A 271 11.92 -3.09 10.43
CA HIS A 271 10.60 -3.05 11.05
C HIS A 271 10.61 -2.16 12.29
N LEU A 272 11.68 -2.20 13.08
CA LEU A 272 11.88 -1.26 14.18
C LEU A 272 12.02 0.19 13.68
N LEU A 273 12.85 0.41 12.66
CA LEU A 273 13.06 1.75 12.09
C LEU A 273 11.76 2.34 11.52
N ILE A 274 10.95 1.53 10.82
CA ILE A 274 9.65 2.02 10.31
C ILE A 274 8.66 2.28 11.44
N VAL A 275 8.68 1.52 12.55
CA VAL A 275 7.88 1.85 13.75
C VAL A 275 8.32 3.19 14.35
N LEU A 276 9.63 3.49 14.38
CA LEU A 276 10.16 4.77 14.86
C LEU A 276 9.80 5.95 13.94
N VAL A 277 9.52 5.71 12.66
CA VAL A 277 9.00 6.73 11.73
C VAL A 277 7.48 6.89 11.89
N TYR A 278 6.73 5.78 11.83
CA TYR A 278 5.27 5.83 11.81
C TYR A 278 4.66 6.13 13.17
N GLY A 279 5.24 5.67 14.28
CA GLY A 279 4.75 5.95 15.63
C GLY A 279 4.59 7.45 15.90
N PRO A 280 5.69 8.24 15.92
CA PRO A 280 5.60 9.68 16.12
C PRO A 280 4.94 10.37 14.92
N GLY A 281 5.12 9.87 13.70
CA GLY A 281 4.49 10.44 12.51
C GLY A 281 2.97 10.41 12.55
N LEU A 282 2.37 9.30 12.96
CA LEU A 282 0.91 9.18 13.07
C LEU A 282 0.36 10.08 14.19
N TRP A 283 1.08 10.18 15.31
CA TRP A 283 0.64 10.94 16.47
C TRP A 283 0.79 12.46 16.24
N TYR A 284 1.99 12.93 15.88
CA TYR A 284 2.30 14.36 15.87
C TYR A 284 2.19 15.01 14.49
N GLN A 285 2.46 14.27 13.41
CA GLN A 285 2.68 14.85 12.09
C GLN A 285 2.10 13.96 10.97
N CYS A 286 0.82 13.60 11.08
CA CYS A 286 0.16 12.66 10.16
C CYS A 286 0.27 13.12 8.69
N ARG A 287 0.11 14.43 8.43
CA ARG A 287 0.17 15.01 7.09
C ARG A 287 1.56 14.81 6.45
N LEU A 288 2.62 15.09 7.22
CA LEU A 288 4.00 14.87 6.80
C LEU A 288 4.29 13.37 6.62
N LEU A 289 3.80 12.50 7.51
CA LEU A 289 3.96 11.05 7.36
C LEU A 289 3.28 10.54 6.07
N TYR A 290 2.06 11.01 5.78
CA TYR A 290 1.35 10.66 4.55
C TYR A 290 2.18 11.07 3.32
N LEU A 291 2.64 12.32 3.27
CA LEU A 291 3.51 12.84 2.22
C LEU A 291 4.81 12.02 2.09
N ALA A 292 5.52 11.81 3.19
CA ALA A 292 6.78 11.07 3.22
C ALA A 292 6.60 9.61 2.75
N SER A 293 5.50 8.96 3.09
CA SER A 293 5.21 7.58 2.67
C SER A 293 5.08 7.45 1.15
N GLY A 294 4.38 8.40 0.50
CA GLY A 294 4.22 8.41 -0.96
C GLY A 294 5.51 8.80 -1.69
N LEU A 295 6.29 9.73 -1.14
CA LEU A 295 7.62 10.07 -1.68
C LEU A 295 8.60 8.90 -1.56
N MET A 296 8.62 8.21 -0.43
CA MET A 296 9.47 7.03 -0.24
C MET A 296 9.05 5.89 -1.19
N MET A 297 7.75 5.73 -1.45
CA MET A 297 7.27 4.78 -2.47
C MET A 297 7.84 5.11 -3.85
N ALA A 298 7.80 6.38 -4.27
CA ALA A 298 8.40 6.81 -5.52
C ALA A 298 9.90 6.52 -5.58
N VAL A 299 10.64 6.81 -4.49
CA VAL A 299 12.07 6.52 -4.37
C VAL A 299 12.36 5.02 -4.49
N LEU A 300 11.65 4.17 -3.75
CA LEU A 300 11.84 2.72 -3.81
C LEU A 300 11.57 2.16 -5.20
N ILE A 301 10.54 2.65 -5.91
CA ILE A 301 10.27 2.25 -7.30
C ILE A 301 11.42 2.69 -8.22
N VAL A 302 11.94 3.91 -8.09
CA VAL A 302 13.08 4.40 -8.90
C VAL A 302 14.35 3.60 -8.64
N LEU A 303 14.67 3.31 -7.37
CA LEU A 303 15.81 2.49 -7.00
C LEU A 303 15.69 1.07 -7.59
N GLU A 304 14.49 0.51 -7.56
CA GLU A 304 14.24 -0.81 -8.12
C GLU A 304 14.32 -0.81 -9.66
N MET A 305 13.80 0.22 -10.33
CA MET A 305 14.00 0.42 -11.77
C MET A 305 15.49 0.52 -12.11
N ALA A 306 16.25 1.33 -11.37
CA ALA A 306 17.69 1.50 -11.55
C ALA A 306 18.44 0.16 -11.39
N ARG A 307 18.03 -0.67 -10.42
CA ARG A 307 18.58 -2.02 -10.24
C ARG A 307 18.25 -2.94 -11.42
N LEU A 308 16.99 -2.95 -11.87
CA LEU A 308 16.54 -3.81 -12.98
C LEU A 308 17.22 -3.49 -14.31
N ILE A 309 17.49 -2.21 -14.59
CA ILE A 309 18.20 -1.79 -15.81
C ILE A 309 19.73 -1.82 -15.67
N GLN A 310 20.26 -2.21 -14.52
CA GLN A 310 21.71 -2.21 -14.23
C GLN A 310 22.35 -0.82 -14.40
N LEU A 311 21.75 0.20 -13.78
CA LEU A 311 22.19 1.59 -13.87
C LEU A 311 23.58 1.81 -13.22
N ALA A 312 24.62 2.07 -14.02
CA ALA A 312 25.93 2.50 -13.50
C ALA A 312 25.91 3.93 -12.90
N PRO A 313 26.68 4.22 -11.83
CA PRO A 313 27.54 3.30 -11.06
C PRO A 313 26.79 2.58 -9.92
N VAL A 314 25.50 2.88 -9.68
CA VAL A 314 24.77 2.45 -8.49
C VAL A 314 24.34 0.98 -8.51
N ALA A 315 24.32 0.33 -9.67
CA ALA A 315 23.82 -1.03 -9.86
C ALA A 315 24.51 -2.07 -8.95
N SER A 316 25.84 -2.02 -8.80
CA SER A 316 26.56 -2.98 -7.96
C SER A 316 26.16 -2.86 -6.49
N VAL A 317 26.10 -1.64 -5.98
CA VAL A 317 25.69 -1.33 -4.60
C VAL A 317 24.25 -1.78 -4.37
N LEU A 318 23.32 -1.44 -5.27
CA LEU A 318 21.91 -1.79 -5.15
C LEU A 318 21.69 -3.31 -5.19
N ASN A 319 22.33 -4.02 -6.13
CA ASN A 319 22.19 -5.48 -6.22
C ASN A 319 22.71 -6.15 -4.95
N THR A 320 23.89 -5.80 -4.47
CA THR A 320 24.44 -6.41 -3.25
C THR A 320 23.62 -6.04 -2.02
N ALA A 321 23.24 -4.77 -1.84
CA ALA A 321 22.41 -4.34 -0.73
C ALA A 321 21.08 -5.10 -0.70
N VAL A 322 20.38 -5.19 -1.83
CA VAL A 322 19.14 -5.96 -1.94
C VAL A 322 19.38 -7.44 -1.63
N GLN A 323 20.40 -8.08 -2.21
CA GLN A 323 20.71 -9.50 -1.97
C GLN A 323 21.00 -9.83 -0.50
N LEU A 324 21.54 -8.88 0.28
CA LEU A 324 21.76 -9.06 1.71
C LEU A 324 20.45 -9.16 2.50
N PHE A 325 19.36 -8.53 2.02
CA PHE A 325 18.10 -8.38 2.75
C PHE A 325 16.88 -9.04 2.11
N ILE A 326 16.97 -9.57 0.87
CA ILE A 326 15.87 -10.31 0.25
C ILE A 326 15.50 -11.56 1.04
N ASP A 327 14.22 -11.90 0.99
CA ASP A 327 13.65 -13.05 1.69
C ASP A 327 13.22 -14.17 0.75
N GLU A 328 12.80 -15.34 1.27
CA GLU A 328 12.26 -16.42 0.43
C GLU A 328 11.04 -16.00 -0.41
N LYS A 329 10.39 -14.89 -0.04
CA LYS A 329 9.25 -14.31 -0.75
C LYS A 329 9.67 -13.48 -1.97
N ASP A 330 10.94 -13.09 -2.09
CA ASP A 330 11.48 -12.36 -3.25
C ASP A 330 12.12 -13.33 -4.27
N ALA A 331 11.31 -14.23 -4.83
CA ALA A 331 11.80 -15.26 -5.76
C ALA A 331 11.89 -14.81 -7.23
N GLY A 332 11.30 -13.66 -7.55
CA GLY A 332 11.27 -13.08 -8.89
C GLY A 332 12.40 -12.11 -9.16
N ALA A 333 12.32 -11.42 -10.30
CA ALA A 333 13.30 -10.40 -10.66
C ALA A 333 13.18 -9.14 -9.79
N ILE A 334 12.01 -8.90 -9.19
CA ILE A 334 11.72 -7.70 -8.41
C ILE A 334 11.86 -7.98 -6.91
N ALA A 335 12.51 -7.07 -6.19
CA ALA A 335 12.61 -7.07 -4.73
C ALA A 335 11.40 -6.34 -4.14
N LEU A 336 10.40 -7.11 -3.72
CA LEU A 336 9.13 -6.58 -3.26
C LEU A 336 9.08 -6.37 -1.75
N THR A 337 9.88 -7.10 -0.96
CA THR A 337 9.86 -7.00 0.51
C THR A 337 10.05 -5.57 1.05
N PRO A 338 11.04 -4.76 0.58
CA PRO A 338 11.21 -3.39 1.07
C PRO A 338 10.01 -2.49 0.71
N ILE A 339 9.46 -2.66 -0.50
CA ILE A 339 8.28 -1.94 -0.97
C ILE A 339 7.08 -2.32 -0.10
N TYR A 340 6.88 -3.60 0.18
CA TYR A 340 5.73 -4.06 0.95
C TYR A 340 5.82 -3.71 2.43
N LEU A 341 7.02 -3.60 3.01
CA LEU A 341 7.14 -3.07 4.38
C LEU A 341 6.58 -1.65 4.47
N LEU A 342 6.92 -0.79 3.50
CA LEU A 342 6.37 0.57 3.41
C LEU A 342 4.88 0.56 3.11
N VAL A 343 4.44 -0.20 2.10
CA VAL A 343 3.01 -0.32 1.73
C VAL A 343 2.21 -0.78 2.93
N GLY A 344 2.64 -1.83 3.61
CA GLY A 344 1.92 -2.43 4.72
C GLY A 344 1.68 -1.44 5.87
N CYS A 345 2.69 -0.65 6.22
CA CYS A 345 2.55 0.41 7.23
C CYS A 345 1.69 1.58 6.73
N SER A 346 1.70 1.88 5.43
CA SER A 346 0.99 3.02 4.83
C SER A 346 -0.45 2.73 4.43
N LEU A 347 -0.81 1.47 4.18
CA LEU A 347 -2.14 1.10 3.68
C LEU A 347 -3.29 1.65 4.51
N PRO A 348 -3.26 1.59 5.86
CA PRO A 348 -4.30 2.21 6.67
C PRO A 348 -4.45 3.72 6.43
N LEU A 349 -3.34 4.43 6.23
CA LEU A 349 -3.35 5.85 5.91
C LEU A 349 -3.90 6.12 4.51
N TRP A 350 -3.49 5.33 3.51
CA TRP A 350 -3.90 5.51 2.11
C TRP A 350 -5.35 5.10 1.85
N LEU A 351 -5.86 4.11 2.59
CA LEU A 351 -7.22 3.62 2.48
C LEU A 351 -8.22 4.43 3.30
N HIS A 352 -7.81 5.13 4.35
CA HIS A 352 -8.74 5.91 5.15
C HIS A 352 -9.17 7.19 4.40
N PRO A 353 -10.46 7.59 4.43
CA PRO A 353 -10.97 8.72 3.64
C PRO A 353 -10.39 10.09 4.07
N ALA A 354 -10.15 10.26 5.37
CA ALA A 354 -9.61 11.48 5.95
C ALA A 354 -8.65 11.12 7.11
N PRO A 355 -7.45 10.58 6.80
CA PRO A 355 -6.55 10.00 7.80
C PRO A 355 -5.99 11.03 8.80
N CYS A 356 -5.85 12.29 8.39
CA CYS A 356 -5.21 13.33 9.18
C CYS A 356 -6.15 14.48 9.58
N ASP A 357 -7.46 14.24 9.52
CA ASP A 357 -8.48 15.18 9.96
C ASP A 357 -9.04 14.74 11.32
N LEU A 358 -8.19 14.83 12.35
CA LEU A 358 -8.46 14.33 13.69
C LEU A 358 -9.17 15.40 14.56
N THR A 359 -10.35 15.86 14.15
CA THR A 359 -11.22 16.68 15.03
C THR A 359 -11.90 15.79 16.08
N ASN A 360 -11.97 16.20 17.36
CA ASN A 360 -12.73 15.66 18.54
C ASN A 360 -12.79 14.13 18.79
N SER A 361 -12.31 13.30 17.87
CA SER A 361 -12.40 11.85 17.78
C SER A 361 -11.04 11.25 17.39
N GLY A 362 -9.97 12.03 17.58
CA GLY A 362 -8.62 11.72 17.10
C GLY A 362 -8.10 10.39 17.64
N GLY A 363 -8.40 10.07 18.90
CA GLY A 363 -7.99 8.79 19.51
C GLY A 363 -8.67 7.55 18.91
N LEU A 364 -9.81 7.68 18.23
CA LEU A 364 -10.44 6.53 17.56
C LEU A 364 -9.74 6.20 16.24
N GLN A 365 -9.60 7.20 15.37
CA GLN A 365 -9.00 6.99 14.06
C GLN A 365 -7.56 6.49 14.20
N MET A 366 -6.86 6.95 15.24
CA MET A 366 -5.49 6.60 15.53
C MET A 366 -5.24 5.09 15.69
N LEU A 367 -6.16 4.33 16.29
CA LEU A 367 -6.03 2.86 16.39
C LEU A 367 -6.12 2.19 15.02
N THR A 368 -7.13 2.56 14.22
CA THR A 368 -7.33 2.03 12.87
C THR A 368 -6.18 2.39 11.93
N LEU A 369 -5.67 3.62 12.00
CA LEU A 369 -4.52 4.09 11.23
C LEU A 369 -3.21 3.40 11.65
N SER A 370 -3.13 2.92 12.89
CA SER A 370 -1.98 2.15 13.40
C SER A 370 -1.99 0.68 12.97
N ALA A 371 -2.99 0.21 12.24
CA ALA A 371 -3.14 -1.22 11.90
C ALA A 371 -1.88 -1.83 11.24
N GLY A 372 -1.19 -1.08 10.37
CA GLY A 372 0.03 -1.53 9.71
C GLY A 372 1.22 -1.62 10.67
N VAL A 373 1.37 -0.63 11.55
CA VAL A 373 2.42 -0.60 12.59
C VAL A 373 2.21 -1.70 13.61
N LEU A 374 0.98 -1.89 14.08
CA LEU A 374 0.62 -2.95 15.03
C LEU A 374 0.84 -4.33 14.43
N SER A 375 0.37 -4.56 13.20
CA SER A 375 0.43 -5.88 12.58
C SER A 375 1.83 -6.29 12.13
N ILE A 376 2.52 -5.44 11.37
CA ILE A 376 3.85 -5.76 10.82
C ILE A 376 4.96 -5.31 11.75
N GLY A 377 4.91 -4.03 12.16
CA GLY A 377 5.97 -3.42 12.97
C GLY A 377 6.14 -4.14 14.31
N ILE A 378 5.04 -4.42 15.01
CA ILE A 378 5.04 -5.05 16.33
C ILE A 378 4.76 -6.55 16.23
N GLY A 379 3.61 -6.95 15.66
CA GLY A 379 3.14 -8.34 15.64
C GLY A 379 4.07 -9.30 14.88
N ASP A 380 4.34 -9.04 13.61
CA ASP A 380 5.21 -9.88 12.77
C ASP A 380 6.67 -9.89 13.26
N THR A 381 7.16 -8.75 13.76
CA THR A 381 8.47 -8.69 14.44
C THR A 381 8.51 -9.58 15.68
N ALA A 382 7.50 -9.47 16.54
CA ALA A 382 7.39 -10.28 17.76
C ALA A 382 7.31 -11.78 17.43
N ALA A 383 6.48 -12.17 16.46
CA ALA A 383 6.35 -13.55 16.02
C ALA A 383 7.68 -14.12 15.51
N SER A 384 8.38 -13.35 14.68
CA SER A 384 9.63 -13.77 14.07
C SER A 384 10.77 -13.87 15.08
N VAL A 385 10.93 -12.89 15.96
CA VAL A 385 12.02 -12.85 16.96
C VAL A 385 11.79 -13.90 18.05
N ALA A 386 10.59 -13.95 18.64
CA ALA A 386 10.28 -14.94 19.66
C ALA A 386 10.25 -16.36 19.07
N GLY A 387 9.75 -16.54 17.85
CA GLY A 387 9.77 -17.84 17.16
C GLY A 387 11.18 -18.32 16.82
N TYR A 388 12.12 -17.40 16.55
CA TYR A 388 13.53 -17.73 16.33
C TYR A 388 14.24 -18.17 17.62
N HIS A 389 14.02 -17.46 18.74
CA HIS A 389 14.70 -17.74 20.00
C HIS A 389 14.03 -18.84 20.85
N PHE A 390 12.69 -18.90 20.85
CA PHE A 390 11.92 -19.73 21.77
C PHE A 390 10.98 -20.71 21.07
N GLY A 391 10.86 -20.68 19.73
CA GLY A 391 9.87 -21.43 18.98
C GLY A 391 10.16 -22.93 18.90
N ARG A 392 9.64 -23.70 19.87
CA ARG A 392 9.76 -25.16 19.93
C ARG A 392 8.60 -25.86 19.23
N HIS A 393 7.38 -25.32 19.35
CA HIS A 393 6.18 -25.94 18.80
C HIS A 393 5.80 -25.32 17.45
N LYS A 394 6.05 -26.02 16.35
CA LYS A 394 5.73 -25.53 15.00
C LYS A 394 4.27 -25.80 14.65
N TRP A 395 3.62 -24.85 13.97
CA TRP A 395 2.22 -24.98 13.55
C TRP A 395 1.99 -26.12 12.56
N HIS A 396 2.94 -26.29 11.62
CA HIS A 396 2.95 -27.39 10.67
C HIS A 396 4.40 -27.80 10.40
N ALA A 397 4.61 -29.07 10.02
CA ALA A 397 5.96 -29.59 9.71
C ALA A 397 6.66 -28.86 8.55
N ARG A 398 5.91 -28.12 7.71
CA ARG A 398 6.43 -27.39 6.53
C ARG A 398 6.64 -25.89 6.77
N THR A 399 6.37 -25.38 7.96
CA THR A 399 6.53 -23.95 8.28
C THR A 399 7.49 -23.72 9.44
N ASN A 400 8.22 -22.62 9.36
CA ASN A 400 9.07 -22.15 10.47
C ASN A 400 8.27 -21.41 11.56
N LYS A 401 6.99 -21.13 11.30
CA LYS A 401 6.08 -20.45 12.22
C LYS A 401 5.79 -21.32 13.45
N SER A 402 5.90 -20.72 14.63
CA SER A 402 5.77 -21.40 15.93
C SER A 402 4.63 -20.84 16.77
N VAL A 403 4.03 -21.67 17.62
CA VAL A 403 3.00 -21.28 18.58
C VAL A 403 3.51 -20.19 19.51
N GLU A 404 4.75 -20.31 20.01
CA GLU A 404 5.36 -19.32 20.91
C GLU A 404 5.49 -17.95 20.24
N GLY A 405 5.87 -17.93 18.95
CA GLY A 405 5.88 -16.72 18.12
C GLY A 405 4.49 -16.10 17.99
N THR A 406 3.46 -16.90 17.69
CA THR A 406 2.08 -16.43 17.61
C THR A 406 1.60 -15.84 18.95
N VAL A 407 1.90 -16.49 20.08
CA VAL A 407 1.57 -15.97 21.42
C VAL A 407 2.30 -14.65 21.69
N ALA A 408 3.59 -14.56 21.38
CA ALA A 408 4.36 -13.33 21.54
C ALA A 408 3.77 -12.18 20.70
N SER A 409 3.32 -12.47 19.47
CA SER A 409 2.65 -11.50 18.60
C SER A 409 1.35 -10.96 19.22
N VAL A 410 0.52 -11.84 19.78
CA VAL A 410 -0.72 -11.45 20.46
C VAL A 410 -0.39 -10.58 21.68
N LEU A 411 0.53 -11.02 22.54
CA LEU A 411 0.89 -10.32 23.77
C LEU A 411 1.48 -8.94 23.50
N LEU A 412 2.43 -8.81 22.56
CA LEU A 412 3.08 -7.53 22.28
C LEU A 412 2.19 -6.55 21.53
N GLN A 413 1.29 -7.02 20.65
CA GLN A 413 0.28 -6.14 20.06
C GLN A 413 -0.73 -5.65 21.11
N ALA A 414 -1.21 -6.55 21.98
CA ALA A 414 -2.11 -6.17 23.07
C ALA A 414 -1.46 -5.19 24.05
N LEU A 415 -0.18 -5.41 24.39
CA LEU A 415 0.60 -4.50 25.23
C LEU A 415 0.77 -3.14 24.55
N ALA A 416 1.07 -3.11 23.25
CA ALA A 416 1.19 -1.85 22.50
C ALA A 416 -0.13 -1.07 22.49
N ILE A 417 -1.26 -1.74 22.26
CA ILE A 417 -2.60 -1.13 22.34
C ILE A 417 -2.87 -0.61 23.75
N GLY A 418 -2.57 -1.40 24.79
CA GLY A 418 -2.70 -0.98 26.19
C GLY A 418 -1.85 0.24 26.53
N ALA A 419 -0.58 0.26 26.08
CA ALA A 419 0.31 1.39 26.26
C ALA A 419 -0.21 2.66 25.55
N LEU A 420 -0.69 2.54 24.30
CA LEU A 420 -1.30 3.64 23.57
C LEU A 420 -2.56 4.17 24.28
N TYR A 421 -3.35 3.29 24.91
CA TYR A 421 -4.52 3.68 25.69
C TYR A 421 -4.11 4.41 26.97
N HIS A 422 -3.13 3.90 27.72
CA HIS A 422 -2.66 4.52 28.95
C HIS A 422 -2.01 5.89 28.74
N VAL A 423 -1.30 6.08 27.63
CA VAL A 423 -0.70 7.37 27.26
C VAL A 423 -1.75 8.36 26.71
N GLY A 424 -3.00 7.91 26.50
CA GLY A 424 -4.09 8.74 26.00
C GLY A 424 -4.06 8.99 24.50
N VAL A 425 -3.26 8.21 23.75
CA VAL A 425 -3.16 8.31 22.27
C VAL A 425 -4.41 7.73 21.60
N ILE A 426 -4.97 6.66 22.18
CA ILE A 426 -6.19 6.02 21.67
C ILE A 426 -7.28 6.00 22.74
N GLN A 427 -8.53 5.99 22.29
CA GLN A 427 -9.70 5.83 23.16
C GLN A 427 -10.36 4.48 22.91
N LEU A 428 -10.46 3.65 23.97
CA LEU A 428 -11.07 2.32 23.90
C LEU A 428 -12.43 2.33 24.60
N THR A 429 -13.49 2.14 23.82
CA THR A 429 -14.79 1.68 24.33
C THR A 429 -14.80 0.17 24.44
N VAL A 430 -15.77 -0.41 25.15
CA VAL A 430 -15.91 -1.88 25.27
C VAL A 430 -15.98 -2.55 23.90
N SER A 431 -16.75 -1.99 22.97
CA SER A 431 -16.85 -2.51 21.60
C SER A 431 -15.49 -2.45 20.90
N ARG A 432 -14.81 -1.31 20.92
CA ARG A 432 -13.52 -1.12 20.23
C ARG A 432 -12.42 -1.99 20.80
N ALA A 433 -12.38 -2.16 22.13
CA ALA A 433 -11.48 -3.09 22.78
C ALA A 433 -11.73 -4.54 22.31
N ALA A 434 -13.00 -4.95 22.18
CA ALA A 434 -13.35 -6.26 21.65
C ALA A 434 -12.89 -6.44 20.19
N TYR A 435 -13.16 -5.48 19.32
CA TYR A 435 -12.68 -5.52 17.93
C TYR A 435 -11.15 -5.47 17.82
N ALA A 436 -10.47 -4.72 18.68
CA ALA A 436 -9.01 -4.68 18.75
C ALA A 436 -8.45 -6.05 19.16
N GLY A 437 -9.05 -6.71 20.16
CA GLY A 437 -8.71 -8.09 20.53
C GLY A 437 -8.94 -9.08 19.39
N ILE A 438 -10.09 -8.99 18.69
CA ILE A 438 -10.38 -9.82 17.51
C ILE A 438 -9.35 -9.55 16.41
N ALA A 439 -9.01 -8.30 16.14
CA ALA A 439 -8.03 -7.92 15.12
C ALA A 439 -6.66 -8.53 15.42
N VAL A 440 -6.18 -8.42 16.66
CA VAL A 440 -4.90 -9.00 17.10
C VAL A 440 -4.89 -10.52 16.99
N LEU A 441 -5.96 -11.19 17.43
CA LEU A 441 -6.07 -12.65 17.37
C LEU A 441 -6.13 -13.16 15.93
N VAL A 442 -6.95 -12.54 15.09
CA VAL A 442 -7.07 -12.91 13.66
C VAL A 442 -5.78 -12.61 12.93
N ASN A 443 -5.14 -11.46 13.20
CA ASN A 443 -3.84 -11.10 12.63
C ASN A 443 -2.79 -12.18 12.93
N ALA A 444 -2.65 -12.56 14.20
CA ALA A 444 -1.68 -13.59 14.61
C ALA A 444 -2.00 -14.98 14.03
N LEU A 445 -3.30 -15.35 13.94
CA LEU A 445 -3.70 -16.61 13.34
C LEU A 445 -3.39 -16.64 11.83
N VAL A 446 -3.67 -15.55 11.12
CA VAL A 446 -3.37 -15.45 9.69
C VAL A 446 -1.87 -15.49 9.46
N GLU A 447 -1.07 -14.76 10.24
CA GLU A 447 0.39 -14.80 10.22
C GLU A 447 0.94 -16.22 10.36
N SER A 448 0.33 -17.03 11.24
CA SER A 448 0.79 -18.41 11.47
C SER A 448 0.43 -19.40 10.36
N ARG A 449 -0.57 -19.07 9.53
CA ARG A 449 -1.16 -19.99 8.53
C ARG A 449 -0.91 -19.57 7.09
N THR A 450 -0.69 -18.29 6.83
CA THR A 450 -0.54 -17.76 5.49
C THR A 450 0.84 -18.06 4.92
N ASP A 451 0.88 -18.39 3.64
CA ASP A 451 2.09 -18.49 2.82
C ASP A 451 2.27 -17.28 1.89
N GLN A 452 1.36 -16.32 1.99
CA GLN A 452 1.36 -15.07 1.24
C GLN A 452 2.34 -14.06 1.85
N ILE A 453 2.51 -12.91 1.21
CA ILE A 453 3.37 -11.84 1.73
C ILE A 453 2.70 -11.16 2.94
N ASP A 454 3.18 -11.49 4.14
CA ASP A 454 2.71 -10.96 5.45
C ASP A 454 2.59 -9.42 5.42
N ASN A 455 3.60 -8.74 4.87
CA ASN A 455 3.62 -7.28 4.77
C ASN A 455 2.50 -6.67 3.90
N LEU A 456 1.87 -7.48 3.05
CA LEU A 456 0.72 -7.08 2.23
C LEU A 456 -0.61 -7.46 2.89
N VAL A 457 -0.65 -8.61 3.54
CA VAL A 457 -1.88 -9.25 4.02
C VAL A 457 -2.29 -8.76 5.41
N LEU A 458 -1.36 -8.78 6.36
CA LEU A 458 -1.63 -8.56 7.78
C LEU A 458 -2.23 -7.16 8.07
N PRO A 459 -1.73 -6.07 7.45
CA PRO A 459 -2.33 -4.74 7.64
C PRO A 459 -3.74 -4.62 7.11
N LEU A 460 -4.05 -5.22 5.95
CA LEU A 460 -5.38 -5.14 5.34
C LEU A 460 -6.41 -5.84 6.22
N ILE A 461 -6.07 -7.01 6.77
CA ILE A 461 -6.96 -7.75 7.68
C ILE A 461 -7.16 -6.98 8.98
N THR A 462 -6.07 -6.48 9.56
CA THR A 462 -6.12 -5.71 10.81
C THR A 462 -6.95 -4.44 10.61
N TYR A 463 -6.73 -3.71 9.52
CA TYR A 463 -7.49 -2.51 9.15
C TYR A 463 -8.98 -2.83 8.93
N LEU A 464 -9.29 -3.89 8.18
CA LEU A 464 -10.68 -4.31 7.91
C LEU A 464 -11.47 -4.56 9.21
N ILE A 465 -10.86 -5.22 10.18
CA ILE A 465 -11.52 -5.51 11.46
C ILE A 465 -11.65 -4.23 12.29
N LEU A 466 -10.58 -3.42 12.37
CA LEU A 466 -10.59 -2.19 13.17
C LEU A 466 -11.52 -1.11 12.61
N VAL A 467 -11.58 -0.93 11.29
CA VAL A 467 -12.53 0.03 10.68
C VAL A 467 -13.99 -0.38 10.90
N SER A 468 -14.24 -1.67 11.11
CA SER A 468 -15.56 -2.20 11.45
C SER A 468 -15.95 -1.96 12.92
N SER A 469 -15.02 -1.48 13.75
CA SER A 469 -15.22 -1.21 15.19
C SER A 469 -15.76 0.18 15.52
N CYS A 470 -15.80 1.06 14.53
CA CYS A 470 -16.08 2.49 14.69
C CYS A 470 -17.51 2.78 15.15
#